data_AF-A0A917A179-F1
#
_entry.id   AF-A0A917A179-F1
#
_cell.length_a   1.000
_cell.length_b   1.000
_cell.length_c   1.000
_cell.angle_alpha   90.00
_cell.angle_beta   90.00
_cell.angle_gamma   90.00
#
_symmetry.space_group_name_H-M   'P 1'
#
loop_
_entity.id
_entity.type
_entity.pdbx_description
1 polymer ?
#
loop_
_entity_poly.entity_id
_entity_poly.type
_entity_poly.pdbx_seq_one_letter_code
_entity_poly.pdbx_strand_id
1 'polypeptide(L)' 'MTDNDEHRSVAVIEMCRRVNRIAAAKYAEHGASLEDIAIASIYTAFDLATKLKGSPIAAVEWLRTAVDVQERDAMTRVQ' A
#
# COMPACT_ATOMS: atom_id res chain seq x y z
N MET A 1 -16.87 -8.46 12.78
CA MET A 1 -15.71 -9.13 12.17
C MET A 1 -15.03 -9.89 13.30
N THR A 2 -14.72 -11.17 13.16
CA THR A 2 -14.17 -11.96 14.28
C THR A 2 -12.65 -11.78 14.36
N ASP A 3 -12.03 -11.97 15.53
CA ASP A 3 -10.57 -11.86 15.71
C ASP A 3 -9.78 -12.73 14.70
N ASN A 4 -10.35 -13.86 14.28
CA ASN A 4 -9.76 -14.73 13.26
C ASN A 4 -9.71 -14.08 11.86
N ASP A 5 -10.69 -13.25 11.52
CA ASP A 5 -10.74 -12.53 10.24
C ASP A 5 -9.68 -11.41 10.20
N GLU A 6 -9.42 -10.75 11.33
CA GLU A 6 -8.40 -9.72 11.46
C GLU A 6 -6.99 -10.29 11.34
N HIS A 7 -6.68 -11.39 12.04
CA HIS A 7 -5.38 -12.05 11.94
C HIS A 7 -5.10 -12.57 10.52
N ARG A 8 -6.11 -13.12 9.85
CA ARG A 8 -6.00 -13.57 8.46
C ARG A 8 -5.74 -12.40 7.50
N SER A 9 -6.37 -11.26 7.75
CA SER A 9 -6.17 -10.04 6.96
C SER A 9 -4.73 -9.51 7.08
N VAL A 10 -4.17 -9.44 8.30
CA VAL A 10 -2.81 -8.96 8.52
C VAL A 10 -1.76 -9.85 7.83
N ALA A 11 -1.89 -11.17 7.93
CA ALA A 11 -0.96 -12.10 7.29
C ALA A 11 -0.96 -11.96 5.75
N VAL A 12 -2.13 -11.76 5.15
CA VAL A 12 -2.26 -11.53 3.70
C VAL A 12 -1.67 -10.18 3.31
N ILE A 13 -1.91 -9.12 4.09
CA ILE A 13 -1.32 -7.81 3.85
C ILE A 13 0.22 -7.89 3.87
N GLU A 14 0.80 -8.56 4.86
CA GLU A 14 2.26 -8.72 4.95
C GLU A 14 2.85 -9.57 3.81
N MET A 15 2.12 -10.60 3.36
CA MET A 15 2.50 -11.36 2.18
C MET A 15 2.56 -10.47 0.93
N CYS A 16 1.51 -9.66 0.67
CA CYS A 16 1.50 -8.73 -0.45
C CYS A 16 2.64 -7.70 -0.36
N ARG A 17 2.89 -7.14 0.83
CA ARG A 17 4.01 -6.20 1.05
C ARG A 17 5.36 -6.81 0.70
N ARG A 18 5.58 -8.09 1.05
CA ARG A 18 6.81 -8.80 0.71
C ARG A 18 7.00 -8.95 -0.79
N VAL A 19 5.95 -9.32 -1.52
CA VAL A 19 5.99 -9.45 -2.98
C VAL A 19 6.29 -8.09 -3.63
N ASN A 20 5.65 -7.01 -3.16
CA ASN A 20 5.91 -5.66 -3.68
C ASN A 20 7.36 -5.22 -3.47
N ARG A 21 7.99 -5.56 -2.33
CA ARG A 21 9.43 -5.28 -2.10
C ARG A 21 10.33 -6.04 -3.06
N ILE A 22 10.02 -7.30 -3.36
CA ILE A 22 10.77 -8.10 -4.34
C ILE A 22 10.62 -7.48 -5.74
N ALA A 23 9.42 -7.06 -6.12
CA ALA A 23 9.18 -6.39 -7.39
C ALA A 23 9.97 -5.08 -7.49
N ALA A 24 9.97 -4.26 -6.43
CA ALA A 24 10.75 -3.03 -6.37
C ALA A 24 12.26 -3.28 -6.58
N ALA A 25 12.82 -4.31 -5.95
CA ALA A 25 14.23 -4.69 -6.15
C ALA A 25 14.51 -5.06 -7.62
N LYS A 26 13.62 -5.84 -8.25
CA LYS A 26 13.75 -6.20 -9.67
C LYS A 26 13.66 -4.98 -10.58
N TYR A 27 12.79 -4.02 -10.30
CA TYR A 27 12.72 -2.78 -11.09
C TYR A 27 14.03 -1.99 -11.01
N ALA A 28 14.65 -1.93 -9.82
CA ALA A 28 15.94 -1.29 -9.63
C ALA A 28 17.07 -2.03 -10.39
N GLU A 29 17.06 -3.37 -10.43
CA GLU A 29 17.98 -4.17 -11.25
C GLU A 29 17.86 -3.85 -12.75
N HIS A 30 16.68 -3.40 -13.20
CA HIS A 30 16.43 -2.94 -14.57
C HIS A 30 16.69 -1.43 -14.78
N GLY A 31 17.29 -0.75 -13.80
CA GLY A 31 17.72 0.64 -13.92
C GLY A 31 16.66 1.68 -13.55
N ALA A 32 15.51 1.28 -13.00
CA ALA A 32 14.52 2.23 -12.49
C ALA A 32 15.03 2.93 -11.23
N SER A 33 14.78 4.24 -11.11
CA SER A 33 15.10 4.97 -9.89
C SER A 33 14.12 4.63 -8.76
N LEU A 34 14.51 4.84 -7.51
CA LEU A 34 13.61 4.67 -6.37
C LEU A 34 12.38 5.57 -6.45
N GLU A 35 12.54 6.77 -7.01
CA GLU A 35 11.44 7.72 -7.19
C GLU A 35 10.42 7.20 -8.22
N ASP A 36 10.89 6.71 -9.37
CA ASP A 36 10.01 6.12 -10.39
C ASP A 36 9.25 4.90 -9.86
N ILE A 37 9.95 4.04 -9.10
CA ILE A 37 9.35 2.86 -8.46
C ILE A 37 8.27 3.27 -7.45
N ALA A 38 8.53 4.30 -6.65
CA ALA A 38 7.56 4.81 -5.67
C ALA A 38 6.33 5.39 -6.37
N ILE A 39 6.52 6.20 -7.41
CA ILE A 39 5.44 6.78 -8.22
C ILE A 39 4.60 5.66 -8.84
N ALA A 40 5.23 4.68 -9.50
CA ALA A 40 4.53 3.53 -10.10
C ALA A 40 3.73 2.73 -9.06
N SER A 41 4.28 2.58 -7.84
CA SER A 41 3.59 1.90 -6.73
C SER A 41 2.34 2.67 -6.27
N ILE A 42 2.38 4.00 -6.27
CA ILE A 42 1.22 4.84 -5.94
C ILE A 42 0.12 4.68 -6.99
N TYR A 43 0.46 4.71 -8.29
CA TYR A 43 -0.50 4.45 -9.38
C TYR A 43 -1.11 3.05 -9.27
N THR A 44 -0.30 2.04 -8.98
CA THR A 44 -0.79 0.67 -8.77
C THR A 44 -1.76 0.59 -7.59
N ALA A 45 -1.47 1.27 -6.48
CA ALA A 45 -2.37 1.34 -5.33
C ALA A 45 -3.70 2.04 -5.68
N PHE A 46 -3.64 3.09 -6.49
CA PHE A 46 -4.82 3.79 -6.99
C PHE A 46 -5.70 2.91 -7.90
N ASP A 47 -5.11 2.12 -8.79
CA ASP A 47 -5.86 1.19 -9.64
C ASP A 47 -6.60 0.12 -8.82
N LEU A 48 -5.93 -0.42 -7.80
CA LEU A 48 -6.53 -1.38 -6.87
C LEU A 48 -7.65 -0.74 -6.05
N ALA A 49 -7.43 0.47 -5.54
CA ALA A 49 -8.43 1.22 -4.78
C ALA A 49 -9.65 1.57 -5.64
N THR A 50 -9.44 1.91 -6.92
CA THR A 50 -10.53 2.18 -7.88
C THR A 50 -11.37 0.94 -8.11
N LYS A 51 -10.74 -0.23 -8.28
CA LYS A 51 -11.46 -1.52 -8.36
C LYS A 51 -12.23 -1.85 -7.08
N LEU A 52 -11.65 -1.57 -5.92
CA LEU A 52 -12.26 -1.83 -4.61
C LEU A 52 -13.46 -0.90 -4.34
N LYS A 53 -13.37 0.38 -4.71
CA LYS A 53 -14.36 1.40 -4.37
C LYS A 53 -15.38 1.67 -5.48
N GLY A 54 -15.11 1.23 -6.70
CA GLY A 54 -15.98 1.41 -7.86
C GLY A 54 -16.00 2.85 -8.42
N SER A 55 -15.19 3.76 -7.86
CA SER A 55 -15.08 5.16 -8.31
C SER A 55 -13.66 5.69 -8.06
N PRO A 56 -13.07 6.40 -9.03
CA PRO A 56 -11.79 7.09 -8.86
C PRO A 56 -11.76 8.06 -7.67
N ILE A 57 -12.85 8.80 -7.44
CA ILE A 57 -12.91 9.79 -6.34
C ILE A 57 -12.89 9.06 -4.99
N ALA A 58 -13.73 8.03 -4.84
CA ALA A 58 -13.76 7.23 -3.61
C ALA A 58 -12.44 6.49 -3.36
N ALA A 59 -11.70 6.14 -4.41
CA ALA A 59 -10.35 5.58 -4.30
C ALA A 59 -9.35 6.60 -3.73
N VAL A 60 -9.38 7.85 -4.19
CA VAL A 60 -8.53 8.92 -3.63
C VAL A 60 -8.83 9.13 -2.15
N GLU A 61 -10.11 9.23 -1.78
CA GLU A 61 -10.51 9.41 -0.39
C GLU A 61 -10.04 8.25 0.50
N TRP A 62 -10.20 7.02 0.02
CA TRP A 62 -9.74 5.84 0.74
C TRP A 62 -8.22 5.81 0.91
N LEU A 63 -7.46 6.20 -0.13
CA LEU A 63 -5.99 6.30 -0.05
C LEU A 63 -5.55 7.39 0.92
N ARG A 64 -6.23 8.54 0.98
CA ARG A 64 -5.95 9.59 1.98
C ARG A 64 -6.11 9.05 3.39
N THR A 65 -7.21 8.37 3.68
CA THR A 65 -7.41 7.73 4.99
C THR A 65 -6.31 6.72 5.31
N ALA A 66 -5.84 5.96 4.32
CA ALA A 66 -4.73 5.02 4.51
C ALA A 66 -3.41 5.74 4.85
N VAL A 67 -3.14 6.90 4.23
CA VAL A 67 -1.99 7.75 4.58
C VAL A 67 -2.13 8.30 6.00
N ASP A 68 -3.31 8.78 6.40
CA ASP A 68 -3.55 9.30 7.76
C ASP A 68 -3.28 8.20 8.83
N VAL A 69 -3.60 6.94 8.53
CA VAL A 69 -3.28 5.80 9.41
C VAL A 69 -1.76 5.61 9.53
N GLN A 70 -1.04 5.66 8.42
CA GLN A 70 0.42 5.53 8.42
C GLN A 70 1.11 6.69 9.13
N GLU A 71 0.59 7.91 8.96
CA GLU A 71 1.07 9.10 9.66
C GLU A 71 0.94 8.94 11.18
N ARG A 72 -0.23 8.51 11.67
CA ARG A 72 -0.44 8.26 13.11
C ARG A 72 0.51 7.20 13.65
N ASP A 73 0.72 6.11 12.93
CA ASP A 73 1.69 5.06 13.31
C ASP A 73 3.13 5.61 13.34
N ALA A 74 3.52 6.40 12.34
CA ALA A 74 4.84 7.03 12.27
C ALA A 74 5.07 7.98 13.45
N MET A 75 4.09 8.82 13.79
CA MET A 75 4.17 9.73 14.94
C MET A 75 4.30 9.00 16.28
N THR A 76 3.65 7.84 16.41
CA THR A 76 3.71 7.03 17.65
C THR A 76 5.10 6.41 17.86
N ARG A 77 5.84 6.14 16.79
CA ARG A 77 7.19 5.54 16.83
C ARG A 77 8.31 6.53 17.12
N VAL A 78 8.01 7.84 17.13
CA VAL A 78 8.96 8.92 17.39
C VAL A 78 8.93 9.38 18.86
N GLN A 79 7.96 8.90 19.65
CA GLN A 79 7.88 9.08 21.10
C GLN A 79 8.58 7.94 21.85
#